data_AF-A0A7S3U6S4-F1
#
_entry.id   AF-A0A7S3U6S4-F1
#
_cell.length_a   1.000
_cell.length_b   1.000
_cell.length_c   1.000
_cell.angle_alpha   90.00
_cell.angle_beta   90.00
_cell.angle_gamma   90.00
#
_symmetry.space_group_name_H-M   'P 1'
#
loop_
_entity.id
_entity.type
_entity.pdbx_description
1 polymer ?
#
loop_
_entity_poly.entity_id
_entity_poly.type
_entity_poly.pdbx_seq_one_letter_code
_entity_poly.pdbx_strand_id
1 'polypeptide(L)'
;RLRPSDTDVELHTYTRDMCIKLEEETEINSWTENGGLFVACNKERLDEYKRLWTLGRYFGVESRMLTPAETKEVYPILNVDDIYGAMHSPTDGTIDPAGVVNAYKR
;
A
#
# COMPACT_ATOMS: atom_id res chain seq x y z
N ARG A 1 -1.97 -2.66 -1.04
CA ARG A 1 -3.24 -3.41 -0.99
C ARG A 1 -4.11 -3.21 -2.24
N LEU A 2 -4.05 -2.05 -2.92
CA LEU A 2 -4.84 -1.82 -4.14
C LEU A 2 -4.48 -2.79 -5.28
N ARG A 3 -5.46 -3.56 -5.75
CA ARG A 3 -5.36 -4.56 -6.82
C ARG A 3 -6.60 -4.48 -7.73
N PRO A 4 -6.52 -4.97 -8.99
CA PRO A 4 -7.67 -4.98 -9.89
C PRO A 4 -8.84 -5.89 -9.46
N SER A 5 -8.57 -6.86 -8.58
CA SER A 5 -9.55 -7.82 -8.07
C SER A 5 -10.11 -7.35 -6.73
N ASP A 6 -11.43 -7.30 -6.61
CA ASP A 6 -12.14 -6.93 -5.38
C ASP A 6 -11.78 -7.87 -4.23
N THR A 7 -11.77 -9.18 -4.49
CA THR A 7 -11.41 -10.20 -3.50
C THR A 7 -9.98 -10.04 -3.00
N ASP A 8 -9.05 -9.61 -3.88
CA ASP A 8 -7.66 -9.38 -3.46
C ASP A 8 -7.57 -8.17 -2.53
N VAL A 9 -8.34 -7.11 -2.80
CA VAL A 9 -8.36 -5.91 -1.94
C VAL A 9 -8.92 -6.23 -0.56
N GLU A 10 -9.99 -7.03 -0.49
CA GLU A 10 -10.57 -7.49 0.77
C GLU A 10 -9.60 -8.39 1.54
N LEU A 11 -9.00 -9.39 0.88
CA LEU A 11 -8.04 -10.31 1.50
C LEU A 11 -6.82 -9.57 2.05
N HIS A 12 -6.31 -8.60 1.28
CA HIS A 12 -5.20 -7.76 1.71
C HIS A 12 -5.55 -6.86 2.88
N THR A 13 -6.75 -6.29 2.91
CA THR A 13 -7.25 -5.48 4.03
C THR A 13 -7.38 -6.33 5.29
N TYR A 14 -8.02 -7.50 5.18
CA TYR A 14 -8.13 -8.46 6.27
C TYR A 14 -6.77 -8.87 6.82
N THR A 15 -5.81 -9.16 5.93
CA THR A 15 -4.46 -9.58 6.34
C THR A 15 -3.75 -8.49 7.15
N ARG A 16 -3.84 -7.22 6.74
CA ARG A 16 -3.28 -6.08 7.50
C ARG A 16 -3.91 -5.99 8.87
N ASP A 17 -5.24 -5.99 8.94
CA ASP A 17 -5.97 -5.80 10.19
C ASP A 17 -5.76 -6.98 11.15
N MET A 18 -5.60 -8.19 10.61
CA MET A 18 -5.21 -9.37 11.38
C MET A 18 -3.82 -9.20 12.00
N CYS A 19 -2.82 -8.71 11.24
CA CYS A 19 -1.47 -8.52 11.78
C CYS A 19 -1.45 -7.49 12.92
N ILE A 20 -2.23 -6.41 12.81
CA ILE A 20 -2.36 -5.41 13.87
C ILE A 20 -2.93 -6.04 15.14
N LYS A 21 -3.99 -6.85 15.01
CA LYS A 21 -4.59 -7.58 16.14
C LYS A 21 -3.62 -8.57 16.78
N LEU A 22 -2.85 -9.31 15.98
CA LEU A 22 -1.85 -10.25 16.50
C LEU A 22 -0.79 -9.53 17.33
N GLU A 23 -0.36 -8.33 16.93
CA GLU A 23 0.57 -7.54 17.74
C GLU A 23 -0.05 -7.15 19.09
N GLU A 24 -1.31 -6.72 19.11
CA GLU A 24 -2.04 -6.40 20.35
C GLU A 24 -2.20 -7.61 21.28
N GLU A 25 -2.38 -8.82 20.73
CA GLU A 25 -2.58 -10.05 21.50
C GLU A 25 -1.28 -10.69 21.98
N THR A 26 -0.20 -10.56 21.20
CA THR A 26 1.03 -11.34 21.41
C THR A 26 2.25 -10.52 21.77
N GLU A 27 2.17 -9.19 21.64
CA GLU A 27 3.28 -8.23 21.76
C GLU A 27 4.39 -8.44 20.71
N ILE A 28 4.11 -9.20 19.64
CA ILE A 28 5.04 -9.44 18.52
C ILE A 28 4.64 -8.53 17.36
N ASN A 29 5.45 -7.50 17.09
CA ASN A 29 5.27 -6.66 15.92
C ASN A 29 5.72 -7.40 14.65
N SER A 30 4.79 -7.59 13.71
CA SER A 30 5.07 -8.22 12.42
C SER A 30 4.61 -7.39 11.22
N TRP A 31 4.05 -6.19 11.43
CA TRP A 31 3.55 -5.31 10.39
C TRP A 31 4.13 -3.91 10.55
N THR A 32 4.74 -3.38 9.50
CA THR A 32 5.24 -2.01 9.45
C THR A 32 4.52 -1.24 8.36
N GLU A 33 3.77 -0.22 8.77
CA GLU A 33 3.04 0.69 7.90
C GLU A 33 3.97 1.81 7.38
N ASN A 34 4.76 1.48 6.36
CA ASN A 34 5.71 2.41 5.74
C ASN A 34 5.25 2.97 4.38
N GLY A 35 3.99 2.72 4.01
CA GLY A 35 3.36 3.20 2.79
C GLY A 35 3.70 2.38 1.55
N GLY A 36 2.85 2.52 0.54
CA GLY A 36 3.02 1.95 -0.79
C GLY A 36 3.00 3.04 -1.85
N LEU A 37 4.01 3.06 -2.72
CA LEU A 37 4.13 4.01 -3.82
C LEU A 37 4.11 3.28 -5.17
N PHE A 38 3.12 3.62 -5.99
CA PHE A 38 2.91 3.05 -7.31
C PHE A 38 3.31 4.10 -8.36
N VAL A 39 4.46 3.90 -9.02
CA VAL A 39 5.06 4.87 -9.96
C VAL A 39 4.65 4.55 -11.39
N ALA A 40 4.23 5.56 -12.16
CA ALA A 40 3.80 5.42 -13.55
C ALA A 40 4.77 6.12 -14.50
N CYS A 41 5.56 5.34 -15.24
CA CYS A 41 6.49 5.84 -16.26
C CYS A 41 5.86 5.97 -17.67
N ASN A 42 4.55 5.75 -17.79
CA ASN A 42 3.78 6.00 -19.02
C ASN A 42 2.32 6.33 -18.70
N LYS A 43 1.56 6.77 -19.71
CA LYS A 43 0.18 7.22 -19.56
C LYS A 43 -0.76 6.06 -19.23
N GLU A 44 -0.56 4.91 -19.86
CA GLU A 44 -1.38 3.71 -19.68
C GLU A 44 -1.33 3.23 -18.22
N ARG A 45 -0.13 3.24 -17.62
CA ARG A 45 0.07 2.90 -16.21
C ARG A 45 -0.57 3.93 -15.27
N LEU A 46 -0.48 5.21 -15.62
CA LEU A 46 -1.11 6.26 -14.83
C LEU A 46 -2.64 6.11 -14.84
N ASP A 47 -3.24 5.79 -15.98
CA ASP A 47 -4.68 5.56 -16.10
C ASP A 47 -5.12 4.29 -15.35
N GLU A 48 -4.30 3.24 -15.35
CA GLU A 48 -4.52 2.07 -14.49
C GLU A 48 -4.56 2.46 -13.01
N TYR A 49 -3.62 3.30 -12.55
CA TYR A 49 -3.60 3.74 -11.16
C TYR A 49 -4.76 4.66 -10.79
N LYS A 50 -5.23 5.52 -11.71
CA LYS A 50 -6.48 6.28 -11.50
C LYS A 50 -7.66 5.35 -11.29
N ARG A 51 -7.75 4.26 -12.06
CA ARG A 51 -8.79 3.23 -11.88
C ARG A 51 -8.67 2.55 -10.52
N LEU A 52 -7.46 2.14 -10.12
CA LEU A 52 -7.22 1.54 -8.79
C LEU A 52 -7.53 2.51 -7.65
N TRP A 53 -7.25 3.80 -7.83
CA TRP A 53 -7.57 4.84 -6.86
C TRP A 53 -9.09 5.00 -6.68
N THR A 54 -9.86 4.99 -7.77
CA THR A 54 -11.33 4.98 -7.70
C THR A 54 -11.85 3.74 -6.98
N LEU A 55 -11.30 2.56 -7.27
CA LEU A 55 -11.65 1.31 -6.59
C LEU A 55 -11.31 1.36 -5.09
N GLY A 56 -10.13 1.88 -4.76
CA GLY A 56 -9.67 2.06 -3.38
C GLY A 56 -10.63 2.90 -2.54
N ARG A 57 -11.16 3.99 -3.12
CA ARG A 57 -12.18 4.82 -2.46
C ARG A 57 -13.45 4.04 -2.12
N TYR A 58 -13.88 3.12 -2.99
CA TYR A 58 -15.05 2.28 -2.73
C TYR A 58 -14.81 1.32 -1.56
N PHE A 59 -13.63 0.71 -1.48
CA PHE A 59 -13.24 -0.19 -0.39
C PHE A 59 -12.71 0.52 0.87
N GLY A 60 -12.74 1.86 0.93
CA GLY A 60 -12.23 2.63 2.06
C GLY A 60 -10.70 2.58 2.23
N VAL A 61 -9.96 2.19 1.19
CA VAL A 61 -8.49 2.18 1.19
C VAL A 61 -7.98 3.59 0.89
N GLU A 62 -7.45 4.25 1.92
CA GLU A 62 -6.87 5.58 1.78
C GLU A 62 -5.73 5.58 0.74
N SER A 63 -5.85 6.47 -0.24
CA SER A 63 -4.84 6.67 -1.28
C SER A 63 -5.00 8.02 -1.97
N ARG A 64 -3.89 8.53 -2.51
CA ARG A 64 -3.82 9.80 -3.23
C ARG A 64 -3.07 9.64 -4.54
N MET A 65 -3.56 10.28 -5.58
CA MET A 65 -2.78 10.50 -6.80
C MET A 65 -1.81 11.64 -6.56
N LEU A 66 -0.59 11.50 -7.07
CA LEU A 66 0.52 12.43 -6.91
C LEU A 66 1.04 12.85 -8.27
N THR A 67 1.36 14.13 -8.38
CA THR A 67 2.23 14.67 -9.43
C THR A 67 3.68 14.19 -9.23
N PRO A 68 4.55 14.31 -10.25
CA PRO A 68 5.98 14.02 -10.08
C PRO A 68 6.64 14.82 -8.94
N ALA A 69 6.26 16.10 -8.77
CA ALA A 69 6.77 16.95 -7.70
C ALA A 69 6.37 16.45 -6.32
N GLU A 70 5.08 16.17 -6.09
CA GLU A 70 4.60 15.61 -4.82
C GLU A 70 5.18 14.21 -4.56
N THR A 71 5.41 13.43 -5.61
CA THR A 71 6.07 12.11 -5.50
C THR A 71 7.49 12.27 -4.95
N LYS A 72 8.23 13.28 -5.40
CA LYS A 72 9.57 13.61 -4.90
C LYS A 72 9.55 14.07 -3.44
N GLU A 73 8.51 14.79 -3.00
CA GLU A 73 8.35 15.15 -1.59
C GLU A 73 8.12 13.93 -0.70
N VAL A 74 7.32 12.96 -1.17
CA VAL A 74 7.07 11.70 -0.44
C VAL A 74 8.29 10.78 -0.43
N TYR A 75 9.02 10.72 -1.55
CA TYR A 75 10.19 9.86 -1.69
C TYR A 75 11.38 10.63 -2.30
N PRO A 76 12.14 11.37 -1.47
CA PRO A 76 13.16 12.32 -1.94
C PRO A 76 14.27 11.73 -2.81
N ILE A 77 14.58 10.45 -2.64
CA ILE A 77 15.64 9.77 -3.41
C ILE A 77 15.17 9.23 -4.77
N LEU A 78 13.86 9.22 -5.06
CA LEU A 78 13.33 8.74 -6.34
C LEU A 78 13.66 9.75 -7.46
N ASN A 79 14.13 9.28 -8.61
CA ASN A 79 14.17 10.12 -9.81
C ASN A 79 12.75 10.25 -10.39
N VAL A 80 12.31 11.49 -10.67
CA VAL A 80 10.95 11.77 -11.14
C VAL A 80 10.92 12.41 -12.53
N ASP A 81 12.08 12.52 -13.19
CA ASP A 81 12.22 13.21 -14.48
C ASP A 81 11.46 12.51 -15.62
N ASP A 82 11.26 11.19 -15.51
CA ASP A 82 10.64 10.34 -16.53
C ASP A 82 9.32 9.68 -16.08
N ILE A 83 8.68 10.22 -15.04
CA ILE A 83 7.40 9.72 -14.54
C ILE A 83 6.25 10.67 -14.87
N TYR A 84 5.08 10.10 -15.15
CA TYR A 84 3.85 10.85 -15.44
C TYR A 84 3.05 11.15 -14.17
N GLY A 85 3.35 10.45 -13.08
CA GLY A 85 2.72 10.60 -11.76
C GLY A 85 2.84 9.32 -10.94
N ALA A 86 2.25 9.33 -9.75
CA ALA A 86 2.21 8.17 -8.87
C ALA A 86 0.88 8.07 -8.12
N MET A 87 0.63 6.91 -7.52
CA MET A 87 -0.41 6.73 -6.51
C MET A 87 0.25 6.31 -5.20
N HIS A 88 -0.11 6.95 -4.10
CA HIS A 88 0.43 6.68 -2.77
C HIS A 88 -0.68 6.21 -1.83
N SER A 89 -0.49 5.06 -1.17
CA SER A 89 -1.34 4.57 -0.09
C SER A 89 -0.52 4.56 1.21
N PRO A 90 -0.79 5.47 2.17
CA PRO A 90 0.04 5.59 3.38
C PRO A 90 -0.08 4.37 4.30
N THR A 91 -1.23 3.71 4.30
CA THR A 91 -1.54 2.58 5.17
C THR A 91 -1.14 1.21 4.57
N ASP A 92 -0.53 1.21 3.38
CA ASP A 92 0.20 0.05 2.86
C ASP A 92 1.52 -0.14 3.63
N GLY A 93 2.15 -1.31 3.50
CA GLY A 93 3.33 -1.58 4.29
C GLY A 93 4.03 -2.88 3.97
N THR A 94 4.89 -3.27 4.89
CA THR A 94 5.69 -4.49 4.84
C THR A 94 5.34 -5.40 6.02
N ILE A 95 5.47 -6.70 5.79
CA ILE A 95 5.18 -7.75 6.76
C ILE A 95 6.47 -8.53 7.03
N ASP A 96 6.76 -8.83 8.31
CA ASP A 96 7.79 -9.80 8.68
C ASP A 96 7.17 -11.20 8.73
N PRO A 97 7.47 -12.09 7.76
CA PRO A 97 6.86 -13.42 7.73
C PRO A 97 7.22 -14.27 8.95
N ALA A 98 8.42 -14.12 9.52
CA ALA A 98 8.85 -14.90 10.68
C ALA A 98 8.10 -14.45 11.95
N GLY A 99 7.97 -13.13 12.13
CA GLY A 99 7.16 -12.52 13.20
C GLY A 99 5.72 -13.03 13.19
N VAL A 100 5.05 -13.02 12.04
CA VAL A 100 3.66 -13.52 11.90
C VAL A 100 3.56 -14.99 12.33
N VAL A 101 4.46 -15.85 11.83
CA VAL A 101 4.46 -17.28 12.19
C VAL A 101 4.65 -17.48 13.70
N ASN A 102 5.50 -16.67 14.33
CA ASN A 102 5.73 -16.78 15.78
C ASN A 102 4.55 -16.23 16.59
N ALA A 103 3.88 -15.17 16.13
CA ALA A 103 2.65 -14.67 16.75
C ALA A 103 1.54 -15.73 16.74
N TYR A 104 1.36 -16.45 15.62
CA TYR A 104 0.37 -17.53 15.51
C TYR A 104 0.65 -18.79 16.35
N LYS A 105 1.88 -18.96 16.85
CA LYS A 105 2.25 -20.16 17.64
C LYS A 105 1.85 -20.07 19.10
N ARG A 106 1.62 -18.86 19.63
CA ARG A 106 1.16 -18.65 20.99
C ARG A 106 -0.32 -18.99 21.13
#